data_AF-A0A0W4ZP28-F1
#
_entry.id   AF-A0A0W4ZP28-F1
#
_cell.length_a   1.000
_cell.length_b   1.000
_cell.length_c   1.000
_cell.angle_alpha   90.00
_cell.angle_beta   90.00
_cell.angle_gamma   90.00
#
_symmetry.space_group_name_H-M   'P 1'
#
loop_
_entity.id
_entity.type
_entity.pdbx_description
1 polymer ?
#
loop_
_entity_poly.entity_id
_entity_poly.type
_entity_poly.pdbx_seq_one_letter_code
_entity_poly.pdbx_strand_id
1 'polypeptide(L)' 'MRDVSTRIVKDKKKVKFKIRCSRYLYTLVVNDPEKAEKLKQSLPPNLPII' A
#
# COMPACT_ATOMS: atom_id res chain seq x y z
N MET A 1 6.39 1.69 -20.00
CA MET A 1 6.46 2.17 -18.61
C MET A 1 5.52 1.27 -17.81
N ARG A 2 5.97 0.45 -16.85
CA ARG A 2 5.01 -0.31 -16.02
C ARG A 2 4.56 0.64 -14.92
N ASP A 3 3.30 1.03 -14.93
CA ASP A 3 2.74 2.00 -14.00
C ASP A 3 2.97 1.55 -12.55
N VAL A 4 3.56 2.43 -11.75
CA VAL A 4 3.77 2.21 -10.32
C VAL A 4 2.38 2.17 -9.70
N SER A 5 2.01 1.05 -9.08
CA SER A 5 0.66 0.86 -8.53
C SER A 5 0.70 0.40 -7.08
N THR A 6 -0.30 0.78 -6.32
CA THR A 6 -0.38 0.46 -4.89
C THR A 6 -1.61 -0.39 -4.64
N ARG A 7 -1.44 -1.58 -4.07
CA ARG A 7 -2.53 -2.45 -3.68
C ARG A 7 -2.61 -2.54 -2.16
N ILE A 8 -3.76 -2.20 -1.60
CA ILE A 8 -3.99 -2.23 -0.15
C ILE A 8 -4.85 -3.45 0.19
N VAL A 9 -4.27 -4.41 0.91
CA VAL A 9 -4.98 -5.61 1.36
C VAL A 9 -5.23 -5.50 2.86
N LYS A 10 -6.50 -5.43 3.25
CA LYS A 10 -6.91 -5.47 4.66
C LYS A 10 -7.16 -6.93 5.08
N ASP A 11 -6.45 -7.38 6.10
CA ASP A 11 -6.60 -8.68 6.76
C ASP A 11 -7.17 -8.45 8.18
N LYS A 12 -7.65 -9.49 8.87
CA LYS A 12 -8.37 -9.36 10.15
C LYS A 12 -7.59 -8.63 11.25
N LYS A 13 -6.26 -8.67 11.21
CA LYS A 13 -5.37 -8.04 12.21
C LYS A 13 -4.24 -7.21 11.60
N LYS A 14 -4.16 -7.13 10.27
CA LYS A 14 -2.99 -6.57 9.58
C LYS A 14 -3.44 -5.92 8.27
N VAL A 15 -2.82 -4.81 7.92
CA VAL A 15 -2.97 -4.16 6.62
C VAL A 15 -1.66 -4.35 5.86
N LYS A 16 -1.74 -4.80 4.61
CA LYS A 16 -0.58 -4.99 3.72
C LYS A 16 -0.64 -3.96 2.60
N PHE A 17 0.37 -3.10 2.52
CA PHE A 17 0.58 -2.17 1.41
C PHE A 17 1.54 -2.81 0.41
N LYS A 18 1.01 -3.21 -0.73
CA LYS A 18 1.75 -3.85 -1.81
C LYS A 18 2.06 -2.81 -2.88
N ILE A 19 3.27 -2.27 -2.91
CA ILE A 19 3.70 -1.23 -3.84
C ILE A 19 4.45 -1.89 -4.99
N ARG A 20 3.91 -1.78 -6.19
CA ARG A 20 4.55 -2.25 -7.41
C ARG A 20 5.49 -1.17 -7.94
N CYS A 21 6.77 -1.48 -7.94
CA CYS A 21 7.79 -0.66 -8.59
C CYS A 21 8.25 -1.32 -9.90
N SER A 22 9.26 -0.74 -10.56
CA SER A 22 9.78 -1.21 -11.86
C SER A 22 10.13 -2.71 -11.89
N ARG A 23 10.85 -3.19 -10.86
CA ARG A 23 11.37 -4.56 -10.78
C ARG A 23 10.65 -5.44 -9.76
N TYR A 24 10.36 -4.89 -8.59
CA TYR A 24 9.88 -5.65 -7.44
C TYR A 24 8.50 -5.20 -6.96
N LEU A 25 7.86 -6.10 -6.22
CA LEU A 25 6.66 -5.82 -5.43
C LEU A 25 7.09 -5.70 -3.97
N TYR A 26 7.06 -4.50 -3.42
CA TYR A 26 7.35 -4.26 -2.01
C TYR A 26 6.09 -4.46 -1.20
N THR A 27 6.19 -5.14 -0.06
CA THR A 27 5.07 -5.35 0.85
C THR A 27 5.42 -4.78 2.22
N LEU A 28 4.73 -3.74 2.64
CA LEU A 28 4.76 -3.24 4.01
C LEU A 28 3.57 -3.82 4.77
N VAL A 29 3.83 -4.45 5.93
CA VAL A 29 2.79 -5.03 6.78
C VAL A 29 2.66 -4.20 8.05
N VAL A 30 1.47 -3.68 8.30
CA VAL A 30 1.15 -2.85 9.46
C VAL A 30 0.09 -3.56 10.29
N ASN A 31 0.37 -3.79 11.58
CA ASN A 31 -0.56 -4.50 12.48
C ASN A 31 -1.59 -3.55 13.12
N ASP A 32 -1.27 -2.26 13.17
CA ASP A 32 -2.08 -1.23 13.82
C ASP A 32 -3.02 -0.56 12.79
N PRO A 33 -4.36 -0.67 12.95
CA PRO A 33 -5.31 -0.15 11.98
C PRO A 33 -5.28 1.38 11.89
N GLU A 34 -5.09 2.10 13.00
CA GLU A 34 -5.10 3.57 12.98
C GLU A 34 -3.89 4.12 12.22
N LYS A 35 -2.72 3.51 12.41
CA LYS A 35 -1.51 3.86 11.64
C LYS A 35 -1.66 3.52 10.17
N ALA A 36 -2.34 2.41 9.85
CA ALA A 36 -2.61 2.04 8.48
C ALA A 36 -3.50 3.06 7.76
N GLU A 37 -4.50 3.63 8.43
CA GLU A 37 -5.34 4.69 7.82
C GLU A 37 -4.57 5.97 7.56
N LYS A 38 -3.72 6.40 8.51
CA LYS A 38 -2.83 7.56 8.32
C LYS A 38 -1.85 7.34 7.17
N LEU A 39 -1.28 6.14 7.06
CA LEU A 39 -0.40 5.79 5.94
C LEU A 39 -1.14 5.79 4.60
N LYS A 40 -2.39 5.31 4.57
CA LYS A 40 -3.21 5.38 3.35
C LYS A 40 -3.43 6.84 2.90
N GLN A 41 -3.67 7.76 3.83
CA GLN A 41 -3.82 9.19 3.53
C GLN A 41 -2.51 9.86 3.09
N SER A 42 -1.38 9.34 3.56
CA SER A 42 -0.04 9.87 3.22
C SER A 42 0.43 9.42 1.83
N LEU A 43 -0.26 8.47 1.19
CA LEU A 43 0.09 8.04 -0.16
C LEU A 43 -0.29 9.14 -1.16
N PRO A 44 0.58 9.45 -2.13
CA PRO A 44 0.30 10.52 -3.08
C PRO A 44 -0.89 10.11 -3.98
N PRO A 45 -1.77 11.06 -4.33
CA PRO A 45 -2.98 10.78 -5.12
C PRO A 45 -2.67 10.34 -6.56
N ASN A 46 -1.47 10.68 -7.06
CA ASN A 46 -1.00 10.28 -8.40
C ASN A 46 -0.53 8.82 -8.46
N LEU A 47 -0.50 8.11 -7.33
CA LEU A 47 -0.22 6.67 -7.29
C LEU A 47 -1.54 5.91 -7.43
N PRO A 48 -1.78 5.18 -8.54
CA PRO A 48 -3.01 4.43 -8.72
C PRO A 48 -3.14 3.37 -7.63
N ILE A 49 -4.24 3.45 -6.88
CA ILE A 49 -4.62 2.47 -5.87
C ILE A 49 -5.56 1.45 -6.52
N ILE A 50 -5.16 0.17 -6.51
CA ILE A 50 -5.87 -0.96 -7.13
C ILE A 50 -6.28 -1.98 -6.08
#